data_AF-A0AAD5PJY7-F1
#
_entry.id   AF-A0AAD5PJY7-F1
#
_cell.length_a   1.000
_cell.length_b   1.000
_cell.length_c   1.000
_cell.angle_alpha   90.00
_cell.angle_beta   90.00
_cell.angle_gamma   90.00
#
_symmetry.space_group_name_H-M   'P 1'
#
loop_
_entity.id
_entity.type
_entity.pdbx_description
1 polymer ?
#
loop_
_entity_poly.entity_id
_entity_poly.type
_entity_poly.pdbx_seq_one_letter_code
_entity_poly.pdbx_strand_id
1 'polypeptide(L)' 'KLAICIKKEKEPKITQSELAKWAKDEFKLEKVPGQQTISDVLKKKKELMGRTEHNL' A
#
# COMPACT_ATOMS: atom_id res chain seq x y z
N LYS A 1 5.76 -0.70 -1.55
CA LYS A 1 4.59 -1.60 -1.75
C LYS A 1 4.10 -2.19 -0.42
N LEU A 2 4.95 -2.88 0.35
CA LEU A 2 4.57 -3.41 1.68
C LEU A 2 4.02 -2.35 2.64
N ALA A 3 4.64 -1.16 2.70
CA ALA A 3 4.17 -0.10 3.59
C ALA A 3 2.73 0.39 3.28
N ILE A 4 2.28 0.28 2.02
CA ILE A 4 0.90 0.60 1.62
C ILE A 4 -0.08 -0.39 2.27
N CYS A 5 0.28 -1.67 2.28
CA CYS A 5 -0.49 -2.70 2.98
C CYS A 5 -0.49 -2.47 4.51
N ILE A 6 0.66 -2.13 5.10
CA ILE A 6 0.78 -1.84 6.54
C ILE A 6 -0.08 -0.62 6.93
N LYS A 7 -0.04 0.46 6.14
CA LYS A 7 -0.85 1.67 6.38
C LYS A 7 -2.34 1.33 6.36
N LYS A 8 -2.79 0.50 5.41
CA LYS A 8 -4.19 0.05 5.33
C LYS A 8 -4.61 -0.83 6.52
N GLU A 9 -3.71 -1.67 7.06
CA GLU A 9 -4.00 -2.45 8.26
C GLU A 9 -4.08 -1.58 9.52
N LYS A 10 -3.18 -0.61 9.66
CA LYS A 10 -3.18 0.33 10.79
C LYS A 10 -4.39 1.26 10.74
N GLU A 11 -4.85 1.61 9.55
CA GLU A 11 -5.95 2.53 9.31
C GLU A 11 -6.98 1.91 8.36
N PRO A 12 -7.80 0.94 8.79
CA PRO A 12 -8.71 0.20 7.91
C PRO A 12 -9.76 1.08 7.23
N LYS A 13 -10.08 2.25 7.79
CA LYS A 13 -11.02 3.22 7.23
C LYS A 13 -10.44 4.07 6.09
N ILE A 14 -9.11 4.10 5.92
CA ILE A 14 -8.49 4.89 4.84
C ILE A 14 -8.98 4.38 3.48
N THR A 15 -9.44 5.27 2.61
CA THR A 15 -9.86 4.90 1.26
C THR A 15 -8.66 4.64 0.36
N GLN A 16 -8.85 3.95 -0.77
CA GLN A 16 -7.75 3.72 -1.72
C GLN A 16 -7.20 5.03 -2.30
N SER A 17 -8.05 6.04 -2.49
CA SER A 17 -7.66 7.37 -2.97
C SER A 17 -6.80 8.12 -1.95
N GLU A 18 -7.14 8.05 -0.67
CA GLU A 18 -6.32 8.60 0.41
C GLU A 18 -5.01 7.84 0.57
N LEU A 19 -5.04 6.52 0.45
CA LEU A 19 -3.84 5.68 0.46
C LEU A 19 -2.90 6.01 -0.70
N ALA A 20 -3.44 6.36 -1.87
CA ALA A 20 -2.67 6.83 -3.02
C ALA A 20 -1.99 8.18 -2.74
N LYS A 21 -2.74 9.14 -2.18
CA LYS A 21 -2.20 10.44 -1.79
C LYS A 21 -1.08 10.27 -0.77
N TRP A 22 -1.34 9.52 0.31
CA TRP A 22 -0.33 9.19 1.31
C TRP A 22 0.91 8.55 0.67
N ALA A 23 0.76 7.58 -0.23
CA ALA A 23 1.89 6.95 -0.89
C ALA A 23 2.69 7.93 -1.76
N LYS A 24 2.04 8.92 -2.38
CA LYS A 24 2.77 9.99 -3.10
C LYS A 24 3.65 10.76 -2.14
N ASP A 25 3.11 11.24 -1.03
CA ASP A 25 3.82 12.04 -0.04
C ASP A 25 4.94 11.24 0.65
N GLU A 26 4.64 10.02 1.11
CA GLU A 26 5.56 9.13 1.82
C GLU A 26 6.79 8.74 0.97
N PHE A 27 6.56 8.43 -0.31
CA PHE A 27 7.62 7.98 -1.23
C PHE A 27 8.14 9.09 -2.16
N LYS A 28 7.69 10.34 -1.95
CA LYS A 28 8.02 11.50 -2.79
C LYS A 28 7.84 11.22 -4.29
N LEU A 29 6.72 10.59 -4.64
CA LEU A 29 6.43 10.27 -6.04
C LEU A 29 6.06 11.54 -6.80
N GLU A 30 6.49 11.61 -8.05
CA GLU A 30 6.14 12.72 -8.96
C GLU A 30 4.62 12.86 -9.13
N LYS A 31 3.91 11.72 -9.19
CA LYS A 31 2.45 11.65 -9.36
C LYS A 31 1.78 10.72 -8.37
N VAL A 32 0.51 11.01 -8.07
CA VAL A 32 -0.34 10.13 -7.26
C VAL A 32 -0.50 8.78 -7.99
N PRO A 33 -0.27 7.64 -7.33
CA PRO A 33 -0.54 6.33 -7.90
C PRO A 33 -2.00 6.22 -8.35
N GLY A 34 -2.22 5.57 -9.49
CA GLY A 34 -3.57 5.30 -9.96
C GLY A 34 -4.32 4.36 -9.01
N GLN A 35 -5.66 4.43 -9.04
CA GLN A 35 -6.52 3.54 -8.25
C GLN A 35 -6.22 2.06 -8.56
N GLN A 36 -5.98 1.71 -9.83
CA GLN A 36 -5.58 0.35 -10.23
C GLN A 36 -4.28 -0.09 -9.55
N THR A 37 -3.28 0.78 -9.47
CA THR A 37 -2.00 0.49 -8.82
C THR A 37 -2.20 0.19 -7.32
N ILE A 38 -3.02 0.98 -6.62
CA ILE A 38 -3.33 0.72 -5.22
C ILE A 38 -4.11 -0.59 -5.06
N SER A 39 -5.10 -0.82 -5.92
CA SER A 39 -5.89 -2.06 -5.93
C SER A 39 -5.00 -3.29 -6.10
N ASP A 40 -4.07 -3.26 -7.06
CA ASP A 40 -3.15 -4.37 -7.32
C ASP A 40 -2.18 -4.62 -6.16
N VAL A 41 -1.68 -3.55 -5.52
CA VAL A 41 -0.84 -3.67 -4.32
C VAL A 41 -1.62 -4.32 -3.17
N LEU A 42 -2.86 -3.90 -2.94
CA LEU A 42 -3.71 -4.46 -1.89
C LEU A 42 -4.13 -5.91 -2.17
N LYS A 43 -4.40 -6.29 -3.43
CA LYS A 43 -4.66 -7.69 -3.80
C LYS A 43 -3.47 -8.59 -3.52
N LYS A 44 -2.25 -8.08 -3.73
CA LYS A 44 -1.00 -8.78 -3.43
C LYS A 44 -0.59 -8.69 -1.96
N LYS A 45 -1.41 -8.11 -1.08
CA LYS A 45 -1.14 -7.95 0.36
C LYS A 45 -0.68 -9.26 1.01
N LYS A 46 -1.42 -10.36 0.79
CA LYS A 46 -1.13 -11.66 1.42
C LYS A 46 0.25 -12.20 1.03
N GLU A 47 0.64 -12.04 -0.23
CA GLU A 47 1.96 -12.43 -0.73
C GLU A 47 3.07 -11.50 -0.18
N LEU A 48 2.82 -10.18 -0.20
CA LEU A 48 3.78 -9.18 0.27
C LEU A 48 4.05 -9.28 1.78
N MET A 49 3.01 -9.51 2.59
CA MET A 49 3.13 -9.68 4.04
C MET A 49 3.71 -11.05 4.40
N GLY A 50 3.24 -12.14 3.77
CA GLY A 50 3.75 -13.49 4.02
C GLY A 50 5.21 -13.70 3.62
N ARG A 51 5.74 -12.96 2.63
CA ARG A 51 7.19 -12.97 2.31
C ARG A 51 8.07 -12.35 3.41
N THR A 52 7.50 -11.51 4.26
CA THR A 52 8.25 -10.88 5.36
C THR A 52 8.41 -11.85 6.53
N GLU A 53 7.44 -12.76 6.73
CA GLU A 53 7.49 -13.80 7.78
C GLU A 53 8.44 -14.95 7.43
N HIS A 54 8.79 -15.16 6.16
CA HIS A 54 9.68 -16.23 5.70
C HIS A 54 11.16 -15.82 5.60
N ASN A 55 11.51 -14.57 5.95
CA ASN A 55 12.89 -14.05 5.94
C ASN A 55 13.35 -13.56 7.33
N LEU A 56 12.68 -14.02 8.39
CA LEU A 56 13.09 -13.90 9.79
C LEU A 56 13.36 -15.31 10.32
#